data_AF-A0A6G1SN74-F1
#
_entry.id   AF-A0A6G1SN74-F1
#
_cell.length_a   1.000
_cell.length_b   1.000
_cell.length_c   1.000
_cell.angle_alpha   90.00
_cell.angle_beta   90.00
_cell.angle_gamma   90.00
#
_symmetry.space_group_name_H-M   'P 1'
#
loop_
_entity.id
_entity.type
_entity.pdbx_description
1 polymer ?
#
loop_
_entity_poly.entity_id
_entity_poly.type
_entity_poly.pdbx_seq_one_letter_code
_entity_poly.pdbx_strand_id
1 'polypeptide(L)'
;RGLSESSKIPSECLDCICDASSNCDTTVQCISKQREKNRCGLYMISWNQYKESDISLTTLMSSPLTSSSSSSSSQSSSSTQSTNSKNDDYDEKLYYECSTDKNCAEKLIHLYIEKYSKDCNHDGKIDCYDIAAIHRVGPDHCNSNKFLGSQYWRDFNHCYTTDRLTTTLQPAMTSQTG
;
A
#
# COMPACT_ATOMS: atom_id res chain seq x y z
N ARG A 1 -6.12 12.33 -14.84
CA ARG A 1 -6.86 13.02 -13.76
C ARG A 1 -5.90 13.10 -12.58
N GLY A 2 -5.55 14.31 -12.13
CA GLY A 2 -4.62 14.48 -11.00
C GLY A 2 -5.28 14.08 -9.70
N LEU A 3 -4.50 13.49 -8.80
CA LEU A 3 -4.92 13.07 -7.46
C LEU A 3 -5.34 14.33 -6.68
N SER A 4 -6.56 14.31 -6.14
CA SER A 4 -6.99 15.39 -5.25
C SER A 4 -6.26 15.25 -3.91
N GLU A 5 -5.82 16.36 -3.31
CA GLU A 5 -5.17 16.37 -1.98
C GLU A 5 -6.00 15.67 -0.88
N SER A 6 -7.32 15.57 -1.06
CA SER A 6 -8.23 14.88 -0.15
C SER A 6 -8.20 13.34 -0.26
N SER A 7 -7.52 12.78 -1.26
CA SER A 7 -7.40 11.34 -1.50
C SER A 7 -6.09 10.74 -0.98
N LYS A 8 -5.22 11.56 -0.40
CA LYS A 8 -3.90 11.13 0.07
C LYS A 8 -4.04 10.48 1.45
N ILE A 9 -3.43 9.30 1.61
CA ILE A 9 -3.38 8.61 2.91
C ILE A 9 -2.49 9.45 3.85
N PRO A 10 -2.95 9.78 5.07
CA PRO A 10 -2.14 10.52 6.04
C PRO A 10 -0.86 9.76 6.41
N SER A 11 0.22 10.48 6.71
CA SER A 11 1.50 9.88 7.13
C SER A 11 1.34 9.01 8.36
N GLU A 12 0.57 9.49 9.35
CA GLU A 12 0.33 8.78 10.61
C GLU A 12 -0.41 7.46 10.36
N CYS A 13 -1.24 7.41 9.33
CA CYS A 13 -1.91 6.19 8.92
C CYS A 13 -0.92 5.16 8.38
N LEU A 14 -0.03 5.59 7.49
CA LEU A 14 1.01 4.72 6.92
C LEU A 14 2.00 4.24 7.99
N ASP A 15 2.38 5.11 8.91
CA ASP A 15 3.28 4.77 10.02
C ASP A 15 2.67 3.66 10.89
N CYS A 16 1.40 3.77 11.28
CA CYS A 16 0.74 2.71 12.05
C CYS A 16 0.49 1.42 11.27
N ILE A 17 0.23 1.50 9.95
CA ILE A 17 0.14 0.31 9.09
C ILE A 17 1.49 -0.41 9.04
N CYS A 18 2.58 0.35 8.93
CA CYS A 18 3.95 -0.12 8.88
C CYS A 18 4.37 -0.76 10.20
N ASP A 19 4.10 -0.10 11.33
CA ASP A 19 4.39 -0.62 12.66
C ASP A 19 3.64 -1.92 12.95
N ALA A 20 2.34 -1.97 12.67
CA ALA A 20 1.56 -3.20 12.86
C ALA A 20 1.98 -4.33 11.90
N SER A 21 2.61 -4.00 10.77
CA SER A 21 3.05 -4.99 9.77
C SER A 21 4.40 -5.62 10.13
N SER A 22 5.38 -4.81 10.53
CA SER A 22 6.75 -5.27 10.77
C SER A 22 7.52 -4.50 11.86
N ASN A 23 6.85 -3.65 12.65
CA ASN A 23 7.47 -2.60 13.46
C ASN A 23 8.32 -1.64 12.61
N CYS A 24 7.87 -1.36 11.38
CA CYS A 24 8.61 -0.57 10.41
C CYS A 24 10.05 -1.02 10.15
N ASP A 25 10.36 -2.29 10.38
CA ASP A 25 11.69 -2.83 10.12
C ASP A 25 11.99 -2.83 8.61
N THR A 26 12.87 -1.92 8.19
CA THR A 26 13.29 -1.71 6.80
C THR A 26 14.21 -2.83 6.28
N THR A 27 14.64 -3.73 7.16
CA THR A 27 15.48 -4.88 6.78
C THR A 27 14.65 -6.10 6.39
N VAL A 28 13.33 -6.05 6.64
CA VAL A 28 12.42 -7.17 6.36
C VAL A 28 12.30 -7.41 4.87
N GLN A 29 12.61 -8.65 4.47
CA GLN A 29 12.45 -9.13 3.12
C GLN A 29 11.10 -9.85 2.96
N CYS A 30 10.97 -10.65 1.90
CA CYS A 30 9.82 -11.51 1.67
C CYS A 30 9.78 -12.73 2.60
N ILE A 31 8.62 -12.99 3.21
CA ILE A 31 8.45 -14.10 4.17
C ILE A 31 8.32 -15.48 3.52
N SER A 32 8.07 -15.54 2.20
CA SER A 32 7.89 -16.78 1.47
C SER A 32 8.52 -16.70 0.08
N LYS A 33 8.86 -17.86 -0.49
CA LYS A 33 9.24 -17.96 -1.91
C LYS A 33 8.04 -18.22 -2.82
N GLN A 34 6.88 -18.59 -2.25
CA GLN A 34 5.65 -18.81 -3.02
C GLN A 34 4.94 -17.47 -3.22
N ARG A 35 5.03 -16.92 -4.42
CA ARG A 35 4.43 -15.65 -4.88
C ARG A 35 3.07 -15.34 -4.26
N GLU A 36 2.08 -16.21 -4.41
CA GLU A 36 0.69 -15.96 -3.99
C GLU A 36 0.51 -15.94 -2.47
N LYS A 37 1.43 -16.57 -1.74
CA LYS A 37 1.46 -16.57 -0.27
C LYS A 37 2.48 -15.58 0.28
N ASN A 38 3.21 -14.90 -0.59
CA ASN A 38 4.31 -14.06 -0.21
C ASN A 38 3.80 -12.71 0.30
N ARG A 39 4.49 -12.19 1.31
CA ARG A 39 4.34 -10.83 1.81
C ARG A 39 5.72 -10.25 2.00
N CYS A 40 5.94 -9.04 1.51
CA CYS A 40 7.27 -8.48 1.37
C CYS A 40 7.38 -7.10 1.98
N GLY A 41 8.58 -6.82 2.51
CA GLY A 41 8.95 -5.51 3.01
C GLY A 41 8.27 -5.12 4.33
N LEU A 42 8.57 -3.91 4.76
CA LEU A 42 8.08 -3.33 6.01
C LEU A 42 6.54 -3.27 6.09
N TYR A 43 5.86 -3.09 4.95
CA TYR A 43 4.41 -3.04 4.89
C TYR A 43 3.74 -4.41 4.71
N MET A 44 4.50 -5.51 4.59
CA MET A 44 3.93 -6.84 4.35
C MET A 44 2.98 -6.90 3.13
N ILE A 45 3.35 -6.17 2.07
CA ILE A 45 2.58 -6.07 0.82
C ILE A 45 2.52 -7.46 0.20
N SER A 46 1.34 -7.86 -0.26
CA SER A 46 1.14 -9.11 -0.99
C SER A 46 1.32 -8.94 -2.50
N TRP A 47 1.58 -10.05 -3.18
CA TRP A 47 1.64 -10.08 -4.65
C TRP A 47 0.38 -9.52 -5.32
N ASN A 48 -0.80 -9.85 -4.77
CA ASN A 48 -2.07 -9.37 -5.30
C ASN A 48 -2.16 -7.84 -5.24
N GLN A 49 -1.75 -7.23 -4.13
CA GLN A 49 -1.74 -5.77 -4.01
C GLN A 49 -0.80 -5.13 -5.04
N TYR A 50 0.38 -5.71 -5.26
CA TYR A 50 1.32 -5.23 -6.28
C TYR A 50 0.75 -5.31 -7.70
N LYS A 51 0.15 -6.45 -8.07
CA LYS A 51 -0.44 -6.61 -9.40
C LYS A 51 -1.62 -5.68 -9.63
N GLU A 52 -2.44 -5.48 -8.60
CA GLU A 52 -3.68 -4.74 -8.72
C GLU A 52 -3.53 -3.22 -8.58
N SER A 53 -2.40 -2.74 -8.06
CA SER A 53 -2.10 -1.31 -7.95
C SER A 53 -1.61 -0.69 -9.24
N ASP A 54 -1.28 -1.49 -10.26
CA ASP A 54 -0.71 -1.04 -11.53
C ASP A 54 0.59 -0.21 -11.38
N ILE A 55 1.30 -0.33 -10.25
CA ILE A 55 2.50 0.47 -9.96
C ILE A 55 3.61 0.25 -10.99
N SER A 56 3.71 -0.95 -11.57
CA SER A 56 4.68 -1.27 -12.62
C SER A 56 4.51 -0.36 -13.84
N LEU A 57 3.28 0.06 -14.17
CA LEU A 57 3.02 1.02 -15.25
C LEU A 57 3.52 2.43 -14.89
N THR A 58 3.43 2.80 -13.62
CA THR A 58 3.85 4.12 -13.14
C THR A 58 5.37 4.26 -13.08
N THR A 59 6.08 3.20 -12.71
CA THR A 59 7.55 3.17 -12.68
C THR A 59 8.12 3.26 -14.09
N LEU A 60 7.48 2.65 -15.09
CA LEU A 60 7.90 2.75 -16.50
C LEU A 60 7.73 4.17 -17.08
N MET A 61 6.80 4.96 -16.57
CA MET A 61 6.61 6.36 -16.98
C MET A 61 7.60 7.34 -16.35
N SER A 62 8.33 6.92 -15.31
CA SER A 62 9.25 7.78 -14.54
C SER A 62 10.71 7.69 -15.01
N SER A 63 11.02 6.79 -15.95
CA SER A 63 12.35 6.64 -16.54
C SER A 63 12.52 7.60 -17.73
N PRO A 64 13.59 8.41 -17.79
CA PRO A 64 13.85 9.28 -18.95
C PRO A 64 14.10 8.40 -20.19
N LEU A 65 13.19 8.50 -21.15
CA LEU A 65 13.30 7.90 -22.48
C LEU A 65 14.57 8.41 -23.18
N THR A 66 15.62 7.59 -23.26
CA THR A 66 16.61 7.73 -24.33
C THR A 66 16.23 6.86 -25.51
N SER A 67 15.93 7.54 -26.62
CA SER A 67 15.92 7.12 -28.03
C SER A 67 14.76 6.27 -28.58
N SER A 68 13.78 7.01 -29.13
CA SER A 68 13.30 6.96 -30.55
C SER A 68 12.72 5.65 -31.14
N SER A 69 11.40 5.65 -31.41
CA SER A 69 10.76 5.81 -32.75
C SER A 69 9.31 5.29 -32.76
N SER A 70 8.35 6.16 -33.13
CA SER A 70 7.04 5.90 -33.82
C SER A 70 6.35 4.53 -33.63
N SER A 71 5.09 4.41 -33.19
CA SER A 71 3.87 4.97 -33.80
C SER A 71 2.65 4.68 -32.91
N SER A 72 1.64 5.55 -33.00
CA SER A 72 0.31 5.49 -32.39
C SER A 72 -0.45 4.17 -32.62
N SER A 73 -1.24 3.72 -31.63
CA SER A 73 -2.64 3.26 -31.76
C SER A 73 -3.19 2.77 -30.42
N SER A 74 -4.33 3.32 -30.02
CA SER A 74 -5.19 2.83 -28.94
C SER A 74 -5.64 1.39 -29.20
N GLN A 75 -5.71 0.55 -28.17
CA GLN A 75 -6.76 -0.48 -28.05
C GLN A 75 -6.76 -1.10 -26.64
N SER A 76 -7.90 -0.94 -25.98
CA SER A 76 -8.32 -1.79 -24.86
C SER A 76 -8.79 -3.14 -25.40
N SER A 77 -8.49 -4.21 -24.66
CA SER A 77 -9.36 -5.38 -24.36
C SER A 77 -8.62 -6.72 -24.48
N SER A 78 -8.66 -7.44 -23.35
CA SER A 78 -8.95 -8.88 -23.21
C SER A 78 -8.01 -9.93 -23.82
N SER A 79 -7.46 -10.71 -22.89
CA SER A 79 -7.27 -12.16 -22.94
C SER A 79 -6.44 -12.73 -24.09
N THR A 80 -5.19 -13.07 -23.80
CA THR A 80 -4.62 -14.33 -24.30
C THR A 80 -3.53 -14.81 -23.36
N GLN A 81 -3.74 -15.98 -22.75
CA GLN A 81 -2.69 -16.78 -22.14
C GLN A 81 -1.71 -17.19 -23.24
N SER A 82 -0.44 -16.82 -23.10
CA SER A 82 0.66 -17.60 -23.68
C SER A 82 1.95 -17.35 -22.92
N THR A 83 2.57 -18.45 -22.53
CA THR A 83 3.72 -18.61 -21.65
C THR A 83 4.92 -17.74 -22.05
N ASN A 84 5.42 -16.90 -21.14
CA ASN A 84 6.77 -16.38 -21.26
C ASN A 84 7.39 -16.25 -19.88
N SER A 85 8.07 -17.32 -19.46
CA SER A 85 8.77 -17.46 -18.17
C SER A 85 9.74 -16.32 -17.84
N LYS A 86 10.06 -15.43 -18.80
CA LYS A 86 10.90 -14.24 -18.60
C LYS A 86 10.15 -13.04 -18.01
N ASN A 87 8.86 -12.88 -18.31
CA ASN A 87 8.07 -11.76 -17.79
C ASN A 87 7.63 -12.02 -16.35
N ASP A 88 7.38 -13.29 -16.02
CA ASP A 88 7.04 -13.71 -14.65
C ASP A 88 8.18 -13.45 -13.66
N ASP A 89 9.43 -13.63 -14.10
CA ASP A 89 10.64 -13.35 -13.32
C ASP A 89 10.85 -11.85 -13.11
N TYR A 90 10.60 -11.05 -14.17
CA TYR A 90 10.75 -9.60 -14.11
C TYR A 90 9.73 -8.92 -13.17
N ASP A 91 8.46 -9.31 -13.25
CA ASP A 91 7.43 -8.76 -12.34
C ASP A 91 7.73 -9.12 -10.88
N GLU A 92 8.28 -10.31 -10.64
CA GLU A 92 8.68 -10.76 -9.30
C GLU A 92 9.85 -9.95 -8.73
N LYS A 93 10.84 -9.65 -9.56
CA LYS A 93 11.95 -8.75 -9.20
C LYS A 93 11.46 -7.34 -8.87
N LEU A 94 10.61 -6.76 -9.70
CA LEU A 94 10.03 -5.43 -9.47
C LEU A 94 9.16 -5.38 -8.20
N TYR A 95 8.39 -6.44 -7.96
CA TYR A 95 7.63 -6.59 -6.73
C TYR A 95 8.53 -6.59 -5.49
N TYR A 96 9.62 -7.36 -5.51
CA TYR A 96 10.59 -7.39 -4.41
C TYR A 96 11.19 -6.00 -4.18
N GLU A 97 11.76 -5.40 -5.24
CA GLU A 97 12.42 -4.09 -5.17
C GLU A 97 11.48 -3.01 -4.62
N CYS A 98 10.27 -2.93 -5.16
CA CYS A 98 9.31 -1.91 -4.73
C CYS A 98 8.77 -2.17 -3.32
N SER A 99 8.45 -3.42 -2.97
CA SER A 99 7.87 -3.71 -1.65
C SER A 99 8.88 -3.50 -0.51
N THR A 100 10.18 -3.62 -0.79
CA THR A 100 11.25 -3.38 0.20
C THR A 100 11.75 -1.93 0.23
N ASP A 101 11.34 -1.08 -0.71
CA ASP A 101 11.62 0.36 -0.68
C ASP A 101 10.45 1.12 -0.04
N LYS A 102 10.71 1.92 1.00
CA LYS A 102 9.64 2.62 1.74
C LYS A 102 8.78 3.50 0.83
N ASN A 103 9.39 4.33 0.00
CA ASN A 103 8.66 5.28 -0.84
C ASN A 103 7.84 4.57 -1.93
N CYS A 104 8.41 3.52 -2.53
CA CYS A 104 7.70 2.73 -3.53
C CYS A 104 6.55 1.94 -2.90
N ALA A 105 6.76 1.35 -1.73
CA ALA A 105 5.74 0.63 -0.98
C ALA A 105 4.56 1.54 -0.58
N GLU A 106 4.82 2.74 -0.05
CA GLU A 106 3.76 3.71 0.26
C GLU A 106 2.97 4.11 -0.99
N LYS A 107 3.67 4.39 -2.10
CA LYS A 107 3.03 4.69 -3.39
C LYS A 107 2.19 3.52 -3.90
N LEU A 108 2.64 2.28 -3.70
CA LEU A 108 1.89 1.08 -4.06
C LEU A 108 0.58 1.01 -3.27
N ILE A 109 0.65 1.22 -1.96
CA ILE A 109 -0.51 1.24 -1.08
C ILE A 109 -1.49 2.33 -1.52
N HIS A 110 -1.01 3.54 -1.82
CA HIS A 110 -1.86 4.62 -2.32
C HIS A 110 -2.64 4.21 -3.57
N LEU A 111 -1.96 3.68 -4.58
CA LEU A 111 -2.58 3.25 -5.84
C LEU A 111 -3.60 2.11 -5.62
N TYR A 112 -3.29 1.17 -4.72
CA TYR A 112 -4.21 0.09 -4.37
C TYR A 112 -5.47 0.63 -3.68
N ILE A 113 -5.31 1.56 -2.72
CA ILE A 113 -6.41 2.14 -1.95
C ILE A 113 -7.27 3.07 -2.82
N GLU A 114 -6.69 3.80 -3.76
CA GLU A 114 -7.46 4.57 -4.75
C GLU A 114 -8.44 3.70 -5.56
N LYS A 115 -8.07 2.45 -5.82
CA LYS A 115 -8.88 1.50 -6.59
C LYS A 115 -9.89 0.73 -5.73
N TYR A 116 -9.54 0.40 -4.49
CA TYR A 116 -10.29 -0.55 -3.67
C TYR A 116 -10.87 0.01 -2.38
N SER A 117 -10.65 1.30 -2.07
CA SER A 117 -11.18 1.92 -0.87
C SER A 117 -12.70 1.81 -0.79
N LYS A 118 -13.18 1.47 0.40
CA LYS A 118 -14.59 1.43 0.77
C LYS A 118 -14.70 1.54 2.28
N ASP A 119 -15.86 1.98 2.74
CA ASP A 119 -16.20 1.98 4.15
C ASP A 119 -16.37 0.52 4.60
N CYS A 120 -15.37 0.03 5.33
CA CYS A 120 -15.33 -1.31 5.84
C CYS A 120 -16.09 -1.34 7.17
N ASN A 121 -15.71 -0.51 8.13
CA ASN A 121 -16.30 -0.57 9.46
C ASN A 121 -17.77 -0.07 9.53
N HIS A 122 -18.30 0.48 8.43
CA HIS A 122 -19.64 1.05 8.27
C HIS A 122 -19.89 2.27 9.18
N ASP A 123 -18.87 3.09 9.43
CA ASP A 123 -18.97 4.31 10.22
C ASP A 123 -19.40 5.55 9.40
N GLY A 124 -19.60 5.37 8.10
CA GLY A 124 -20.03 6.41 7.17
C GLY A 124 -18.87 7.22 6.58
N LYS A 125 -17.61 6.83 6.83
CA LYS A 125 -16.41 7.45 6.28
C LYS A 125 -15.51 6.38 5.66
N ILE A 126 -14.60 6.84 4.81
CA ILE A 126 -13.45 6.05 4.38
C ILE A 126 -12.26 6.69 5.07
N ASP A 127 -11.82 6.11 6.18
CA ASP A 127 -10.72 6.60 6.98
C ASP A 127 -9.59 5.56 7.11
N CYS A 128 -8.60 5.84 7.95
CA CYS A 128 -7.44 4.96 8.08
C CYS A 128 -7.79 3.57 8.64
N TYR A 129 -8.88 3.41 9.41
CA TYR A 129 -9.32 2.08 9.84
C TYR A 129 -9.67 1.21 8.62
N ASP A 130 -10.38 1.78 7.65
CA ASP A 130 -10.73 1.06 6.42
C ASP A 130 -9.50 0.75 5.58
N ILE A 131 -8.62 1.73 5.43
CA ILE A 131 -7.37 1.60 4.68
C ILE A 131 -6.49 0.49 5.26
N ALA A 132 -6.28 0.46 6.58
CA ALA A 132 -5.48 -0.56 7.24
C ALA A 132 -6.10 -1.97 7.12
N ALA A 133 -7.43 -2.05 7.19
CA ALA A 133 -8.14 -3.31 6.99
C ALA A 133 -8.00 -3.83 5.55
N ILE A 134 -8.22 -2.95 4.55
CA ILE A 134 -8.07 -3.26 3.14
C ILE A 134 -6.62 -3.63 2.81
N HIS A 135 -5.64 -2.92 3.37
CA HIS A 135 -4.22 -3.24 3.19
C HIS A 135 -3.90 -4.65 3.69
N ARG A 136 -4.42 -5.03 4.86
CA ARG A 136 -4.05 -6.32 5.45
C ARG A 136 -4.73 -7.51 4.79
N VAL A 137 -6.03 -7.42 4.56
CA VAL A 137 -6.87 -8.57 4.14
C VAL A 137 -7.61 -8.36 2.82
N GLY A 138 -7.44 -7.22 2.17
CA GLY A 138 -8.15 -6.87 0.94
C GLY A 138 -9.57 -6.35 1.20
N PRO A 139 -10.22 -5.76 0.18
CA PRO A 139 -11.54 -5.15 0.33
C PRO A 139 -12.59 -6.18 0.73
N ASP A 140 -12.59 -7.38 0.19
CA ASP A 140 -13.69 -8.34 0.40
C ASP A 140 -13.72 -8.94 1.82
N HIS A 141 -12.64 -8.79 2.59
CA HIS A 141 -12.50 -9.41 3.90
C HIS A 141 -12.20 -8.42 5.03
N CYS A 142 -12.20 -7.11 4.75
CA CYS A 142 -11.87 -6.05 5.70
C CYS A 142 -12.80 -6.02 6.94
N ASN A 143 -13.97 -6.66 6.86
CA ASN A 143 -14.97 -6.72 7.94
C ASN A 143 -15.09 -8.09 8.60
N SER A 144 -14.19 -9.01 8.31
CA SER A 144 -14.28 -10.36 8.87
C SER A 144 -13.90 -10.37 10.35
N ASN A 145 -14.74 -10.98 11.19
CA ASN A 145 -14.46 -11.13 12.63
C ASN A 145 -13.10 -11.80 12.90
N LYS A 146 -12.70 -12.73 12.04
CA LYS A 146 -11.39 -13.39 12.11
C LYS A 146 -10.24 -12.39 11.95
N PHE A 147 -10.37 -11.42 11.05
CA PHE A 147 -9.39 -10.36 10.86
C PHE A 147 -9.38 -9.38 12.04
N LEU A 148 -10.55 -8.94 12.49
CA LEU A 148 -10.67 -8.00 13.61
C LEU A 148 -10.09 -8.57 14.92
N GLY A 149 -10.04 -9.90 15.06
CA GLY A 149 -9.35 -10.59 16.17
C GLY A 149 -7.84 -10.80 15.98
N SER A 150 -7.24 -10.35 14.89
CA SER A 150 -5.82 -10.60 14.58
C SER A 150 -4.85 -9.72 15.39
N GLN A 151 -3.60 -10.17 15.49
CA GLN A 151 -2.54 -9.39 16.15
C GLN A 151 -2.29 -8.06 15.44
N TYR A 152 -2.18 -8.09 14.11
CA TYR A 152 -2.08 -6.88 13.27
C TYR A 152 -3.14 -5.84 13.62
N TRP A 153 -4.42 -6.25 13.71
CA TRP A 153 -5.50 -5.29 13.98
C TRP A 153 -5.39 -4.68 15.38
N ARG A 154 -4.98 -5.47 16.39
CA ARG A 154 -4.71 -4.93 17.73
C ARG A 154 -3.59 -3.91 17.74
N ASP A 155 -2.46 -4.23 17.11
CA ASP A 155 -1.28 -3.36 17.08
C ASP A 155 -1.58 -2.06 16.33
N PHE A 156 -2.27 -2.16 15.19
CA PHE A 156 -2.70 -1.00 14.42
C PHE A 156 -3.64 -0.09 15.24
N ASN A 157 -4.69 -0.66 15.86
CA ASN A 157 -5.63 0.15 16.66
C ASN A 157 -4.92 0.85 17.81
N HIS A 158 -3.96 0.18 18.46
CA HIS A 158 -3.19 0.75 19.55
C HIS A 158 -2.34 1.93 19.07
N CYS A 159 -1.59 1.76 17.98
CA CYS A 159 -0.79 2.84 17.37
C CYS A 159 -1.69 4.03 16.99
N TYR A 160 -2.71 3.78 16.17
CA TYR A 160 -3.46 4.86 15.54
C TYR A 160 -4.38 5.60 16.51
N THR A 161 -4.91 4.90 17.52
CA THR A 161 -5.67 5.57 18.60
C THR A 161 -4.75 6.45 19.44
N THR A 162 -3.54 5.98 19.77
CA THR A 162 -2.57 6.74 20.56
C THR A 162 -2.13 7.99 19.81
N ASP A 163 -1.81 7.89 18.52
CA ASP A 163 -1.41 9.02 17.69
C ASP A 163 -2.53 10.06 17.51
N ARG A 164 -3.78 9.62 17.40
CA ARG A 164 -4.91 10.56 17.38
C ARG A 164 -5.10 11.27 18.73
N LEU A 165 -4.79 10.62 19.85
CA LEU A 165 -4.84 11.24 21.17
C LEU A 165 -3.70 12.24 21.40
N THR A 166 -2.46 11.91 20.98
CA THR A 166 -1.33 12.84 21.07
C THR A 166 -1.52 14.08 20.19
N THR A 167 -2.11 13.90 19.00
CA THR A 167 -2.45 15.00 18.09
C THR A 167 -3.54 15.92 18.65
N THR A 168 -4.53 15.36 19.37
CA THR A 168 -5.62 16.15 19.99
C THR A 168 -5.18 16.83 21.29
N LEU A 169 -4.19 16.26 21.97
CA LEU A 169 -3.67 16.76 23.24
C LEU A 169 -2.50 17.71 23.10
N GLN A 170 -2.04 18.05 21.89
CA GLN A 170 -1.01 19.08 21.71
C GLN A 170 -1.57 20.43 22.16
N PRO A 171 -1.21 20.95 23.35
CA PRO A 171 -1.52 22.32 23.69
C PRO A 171 -0.56 23.19 22.89
N ALA A 172 -0.98 24.40 22.56
CA ALA A 172 -0.09 25.44 22.07
C ALA A 172 1.18 25.53 22.95
N MET A 173 2.30 24.98 22.47
CA MET A 173 3.63 25.24 23.00
C MET A 173 4.43 25.99 21.93
N THR A 174 3.88 27.12 21.48
CA THR A 174 4.67 28.20 20.90
C THR A 174 5.13 29.11 22.02
N SER A 175 6.45 29.27 22.10
CA SER A 175 7.15 30.47 22.55
C SER A 175 7.13 30.78 24.06
N GLN A 176 8.26 30.56 24.72
CA GLN A 176 9.00 31.56 25.51
C GLN A 176 10.12 30.89 26.32
N THR A 177 11.36 31.11 25.91
CA THR A 177 12.48 31.26 26.85
C THR A 177 13.24 32.50 26.42
N GLY A 178 13.29 33.47 27.32
CA GLY A 178 14.03 34.73 27.18
C GLY A 178 15.52 34.59 27.45
#